data_AF-A0A0N4TBQ3-F1
#
_entry.id   AF-A0A0N4TBQ3-F1
#
_cell.length_a   1.000
_cell.length_b   1.000
_cell.length_c   1.000
_cell.angle_alpha   90.00
_cell.angle_beta   90.00
_cell.angle_gamma   90.00
#
_symmetry.space_group_name_H-M   'P 1'
#
loop_
_entity.id
_entity.type
_entity.pdbx_description
1 polymer ?
#
loop_
_entity_poly.entity_id
_entity_poly.type
_entity_poly.pdbx_seq_one_letter_code
_entity_poly.pdbx_strand_id
1 'polypeptide(L)'
;MIPLHWVQQIVMDELSDNAPPQALVNHFMQELKAYRAAFRKLFSYDWVCVPLVYTQVAALATYAHFGFCLIGRQYLDPSKKYRDHEVDLIIPIFTIVQFLFFVGWFKVGQDLMRPFGMDDDDFELDYIFERNVGVSFAIVDRLQMNDYEPLQKDKFWVSDDSIMISMPRTGLANQNKHRKPMRHIPSYKPIGNRDAEEVYYHGEDNLIIFDCYIDQ
;
A
#
# COMPACT_ATOMS: atom_id res chain seq x y z
N MET A 1 17.27 -0.74 22.65
CA MET A 1 18.67 -0.65 22.16
C MET A 1 19.57 -1.76 22.70
N ILE A 2 19.37 -2.22 23.93
CA ILE A 2 20.18 -3.26 24.58
C ILE A 2 20.17 -4.61 23.82
N PRO A 3 19.03 -5.14 23.33
CA PRO A 3 19.02 -6.41 22.60
C PRO A 3 19.85 -6.39 21.31
N LEU A 4 19.89 -5.25 20.61
CA LEU A 4 20.73 -5.10 19.41
C LEU A 4 22.22 -5.17 19.74
N HIS A 5 22.62 -4.72 20.94
CA HIS A 5 23.99 -4.83 21.38
C HIS A 5 24.35 -6.28 21.72
N TRP A 6 23.43 -7.03 22.34
CA TRP A 6 23.62 -8.46 22.59
C TRP A 6 23.77 -9.25 21.28
N VAL A 7 22.97 -8.94 20.26
CA VAL A 7 23.12 -9.56 18.93
C VAL A 7 24.51 -9.27 18.35
N GLN A 8 25.01 -8.04 18.49
CA GLN A 8 26.36 -7.71 18.04
C GLN A 8 27.44 -8.48 18.79
N GLN A 9 27.28 -8.69 20.10
CA GLN A 9 28.21 -9.50 20.90
C GLN A 9 28.21 -10.96 20.42
N ILE A 10 27.03 -11.56 20.22
CA ILE A 10 26.90 -12.93 19.70
C ILE A 10 27.58 -13.09 18.34
N VAL A 11 27.45 -12.09 17.44
CA VAL A 11 28.15 -12.12 16.14
C VAL A 11 29.67 -12.04 16.29
N MET A 12 30.17 -11.29 17.28
CA MET A 12 31.61 -11.20 17.54
C MET A 12 32.18 -12.51 18.10
N ASP A 13 31.43 -13.20 18.95
CA ASP A 13 31.80 -14.52 19.47
C ASP A 13 31.81 -15.55 18.32
N GLU A 14 30.82 -15.51 17.42
CA GLU A 14 30.78 -16.39 16.23
C GLU A 14 31.94 -16.12 15.26
N LEU A 15 32.38 -14.86 15.14
CA LEU A 15 33.54 -14.47 14.35
C LEU A 15 34.85 -15.04 14.91
N SER A 16 35.00 -15.12 16.24
CA SER A 16 36.19 -15.72 16.86
C SER A 16 36.19 -17.24 16.74
N ASP A 17 35.01 -17.87 16.85
CA ASP A 17 34.90 -19.31 16.98
C ASP A 17 34.89 -20.03 15.62
N ASN A 18 34.12 -19.52 14.65
CA ASN A 18 33.86 -20.20 13.37
C ASN A 18 34.36 -19.44 12.14
N ALA A 19 34.86 -18.20 12.31
CA ALA A 19 35.41 -17.35 11.24
C ALA A 19 34.61 -17.39 9.92
N PRO A 20 33.29 -17.12 9.94
CA PRO A 20 32.45 -17.20 8.76
C PRO A 20 32.87 -16.22 7.67
N PRO A 21 32.46 -16.44 6.40
CA PRO A 21 32.77 -15.54 5.29
C PRO A 21 32.41 -14.08 5.60
N GLN A 22 33.39 -13.18 5.51
CA GLN A 22 33.23 -11.76 5.86
C GLN A 22 32.08 -11.07 5.10
N ALA A 23 31.79 -11.53 3.87
CA ALA A 23 30.68 -11.02 3.08
C ALA A 23 29.30 -11.23 3.75
N LEU A 24 29.08 -12.40 4.36
CA LEU A 24 27.83 -12.73 5.04
C LEU A 24 27.65 -11.89 6.30
N VAL A 25 28.72 -11.74 7.09
CA VAL A 25 28.71 -10.93 8.30
C VAL A 25 28.46 -9.46 7.97
N ASN A 26 29.11 -8.92 6.94
CA ASN A 26 28.89 -7.55 6.49
C ASN A 26 27.43 -7.34 6.05
N HIS A 27 26.84 -8.29 5.34
CA HIS A 27 25.45 -8.22 4.92
C HIS A 27 24.49 -8.28 6.13
N PHE A 28 24.70 -9.21 7.06
CA PHE A 28 23.92 -9.30 8.28
C PHE A 28 23.98 -8.02 9.11
N MET A 29 25.16 -7.41 9.26
CA MET A 29 25.34 -6.16 9.98
C MET A 29 24.65 -4.98 9.30
N GLN A 30 24.56 -4.97 7.96
CA GLN A 30 23.78 -3.98 7.21
C GLN A 30 22.28 -4.13 7.49
N GLU A 31 21.76 -5.36 7.46
CA GLU A 31 20.35 -5.63 7.78
C GLU A 31 20.01 -5.27 9.23
N LEU A 32 20.89 -5.58 10.18
CA LEU A 32 20.72 -5.20 11.59
C LEU A 32 20.69 -3.67 11.77
N LYS A 33 21.51 -2.94 10.99
CA LYS A 33 21.49 -1.47 10.97
C LYS A 33 20.18 -0.93 10.38
N ALA A 34 19.68 -1.53 9.31
CA ALA A 34 18.41 -1.16 8.69
C ALA A 34 17.24 -1.37 9.67
N TYR A 35 17.20 -2.52 10.35
CA TYR A 35 16.25 -2.81 11.43
C TYR A 35 16.31 -1.75 12.53
N ARG A 36 17.51 -1.44 13.04
CA ARG A 36 17.71 -0.37 14.05
C ARG A 36 17.20 0.99 13.57
N ALA A 37 17.41 1.33 12.30
CA ALA A 37 16.96 2.58 11.73
C ALA A 37 15.42 2.65 11.65
N ALA A 38 14.76 1.56 11.27
CA ALA A 38 13.30 1.46 11.26
C ALA A 38 12.70 1.64 12.66
N PHE A 39 13.24 0.97 13.69
CA PHE A 39 12.79 1.15 15.07
C PHE A 39 13.00 2.57 15.59
N ARG A 40 14.12 3.21 15.23
CA ARG A 40 14.36 4.62 15.60
C ARG A 40 13.36 5.55 14.94
N LYS A 41 13.00 5.29 13.68
CA LYS A 41 11.99 6.07 12.96
C LYS A 41 10.64 5.95 13.64
N LEU A 42 10.23 4.73 14.02
CA LEU A 42 9.02 4.49 14.80
C LEU A 42 9.02 5.26 16.12
N PHE A 43 10.09 5.16 16.90
CA PHE A 43 10.24 5.91 18.15
C PHE A 43 10.19 7.43 17.93
N SER A 44 10.71 7.92 16.80
CA SER A 44 10.71 9.35 16.49
C SER A 44 9.30 9.88 16.18
N TYR A 45 8.43 9.06 15.58
CA TYR A 45 7.03 9.42 15.36
C TYR A 45 6.22 9.46 16.67
N ASP A 46 6.54 8.60 17.62
CA ASP A 46 5.92 8.62 18.96
C ASP A 46 6.47 9.78 19.82
N TRP A 47 7.78 10.03 19.76
CA TRP A 47 8.43 11.08 20.55
C TRP A 47 8.07 12.50 20.08
N VAL A 48 8.03 12.74 18.77
CA VAL A 48 7.70 14.05 18.19
C VAL A 48 6.30 13.99 17.59
N CYS A 49 5.30 14.14 18.44
CA CYS A 49 3.92 14.29 18.02
C CYS A 49 3.70 15.60 17.25
N VAL A 50 2.64 15.64 16.44
CA VAL A 50 2.16 16.89 15.82
C VAL A 50 1.95 17.94 16.91
N PRO A 51 2.46 19.18 16.74
CA PRO A 51 2.31 20.23 17.74
C PRO A 51 0.86 20.42 18.16
N LEU A 52 0.62 20.43 19.47
CA LEU A 52 -0.72 20.52 20.05
C LEU A 52 -1.50 21.74 19.54
N VAL A 53 -0.81 22.85 19.31
CA VAL A 53 -1.44 24.08 18.81
C VAL A 53 -2.09 23.87 17.44
N TYR A 54 -1.55 23.01 16.58
CA TYR A 54 -2.11 22.79 15.24
C TYR A 54 -3.46 22.08 15.30
N THR A 55 -3.57 21.05 16.13
CA THR A 55 -4.85 20.34 16.32
C THR A 55 -5.85 21.22 17.05
N GLN A 56 -5.41 22.04 18.01
CA GLN A 56 -6.27 22.99 18.70
C GLN A 56 -6.84 24.07 17.77
N VAL A 57 -6.01 24.66 16.90
CA VAL A 57 -6.46 25.68 15.93
C VAL A 57 -7.46 25.07 14.94
N ALA A 58 -7.19 23.86 14.44
CA ALA A 58 -8.13 23.15 13.55
C ALA A 58 -9.45 22.82 14.24
N ALA A 59 -9.42 22.37 15.50
CA ALA A 59 -10.61 22.09 16.30
C ALA A 59 -11.43 23.37 16.53
N LEU A 60 -10.76 24.45 16.95
CA LEU A 60 -11.40 25.74 17.19
C LEU A 60 -12.05 26.29 15.92
N ALA A 61 -11.35 26.25 14.78
CA ALA A 61 -11.88 26.72 13.51
C ALA A 61 -13.15 25.93 13.09
N THR A 62 -13.10 24.60 13.18
CA THR A 62 -14.22 23.73 12.83
C THR A 62 -15.42 23.96 13.74
N TYR A 63 -15.20 23.97 15.06
CA TYR A 63 -16.28 24.16 16.04
C TYR A 63 -16.83 25.59 16.04
N ALA A 64 -16.00 26.62 15.87
CA ALA A 64 -16.46 28.00 15.77
C ALA A 64 -17.32 28.21 14.50
N HIS A 65 -16.90 27.68 13.35
CA HIS A 65 -17.68 27.74 12.12
C HIS A 65 -19.09 27.17 12.32
N PHE A 66 -19.20 25.97 12.90
CA PHE A 66 -20.50 25.36 13.17
C PHE A 66 -21.27 26.04 14.30
N GLY A 67 -20.59 26.61 15.29
CA GLY A 67 -21.20 27.45 16.33
C GLY A 67 -21.92 28.66 15.72
N PHE A 68 -21.30 29.34 14.76
CA PHE A 68 -21.97 30.43 14.03
C PHE A 68 -23.07 29.92 13.09
N CYS A 69 -22.87 28.78 12.40
CA CYS A 69 -23.91 28.19 11.55
C CYS A 69 -25.17 27.80 12.34
N LEU A 70 -25.04 27.39 13.60
CA LEU A 70 -26.18 27.01 14.45
C LEU A 70 -27.13 28.19 14.71
N ILE A 71 -26.60 29.42 14.78
CA ILE A 71 -27.38 30.64 14.94
C ILE A 71 -27.76 31.24 13.58
N GLY A 72 -26.81 31.30 12.64
CA GLY A 72 -26.96 32.00 11.38
C GLY A 72 -27.74 31.25 10.29
N ARG A 73 -27.92 29.93 10.43
CA ARG A 73 -28.69 29.09 9.47
C ARG A 73 -29.99 28.58 10.06
N GLN A 74 -30.50 29.22 11.11
CA GLN A 74 -31.87 28.96 11.57
C GLN A 74 -32.86 29.50 10.54
N TYR A 75 -33.95 28.78 10.31
CA TYR A 75 -35.04 29.31 9.49
C TYR A 75 -35.82 30.34 10.30
N LEU A 76 -35.89 31.57 9.77
CA LEU A 76 -36.66 32.66 10.37
C LEU A 76 -38.09 32.65 9.83
N ASP A 77 -39.00 33.23 10.61
CA ASP A 77 -40.41 33.38 10.25
C ASP A 77 -40.57 34.05 8.87
N PRO A 78 -41.09 33.33 7.85
CA PRO A 78 -41.26 33.85 6.50
C PRO A 78 -42.20 35.06 6.43
N SER A 79 -43.11 35.21 7.40
CA SER A 79 -44.06 36.34 7.43
C SER A 79 -43.37 37.70 7.59
N LYS A 80 -42.18 37.72 8.19
CA LYS A 80 -41.37 38.93 8.40
C LYS A 80 -40.55 39.35 7.17
N LYS A 81 -40.56 38.56 6.09
CA LYS A 81 -39.88 38.84 4.81
C LYS A 81 -38.42 39.27 4.96
N TYR A 82 -37.65 38.57 5.78
CA TYR A 82 -36.20 38.76 5.82
C TYR A 82 -35.57 38.32 4.50
N ARG A 83 -34.58 39.08 4.02
CA ARG A 83 -33.87 38.74 2.78
C ARG A 83 -33.23 37.35 2.91
N ASP A 84 -33.35 36.53 1.86
CA ASP A 84 -32.78 35.17 1.78
C ASP A 84 -33.38 34.15 2.77
N HIS A 85 -34.51 34.46 3.43
CA HIS A 85 -35.23 33.57 4.37
C HIS A 85 -36.72 33.46 4.01
N GLU A 86 -36.99 33.05 2.76
CA GLU A 86 -38.36 32.92 2.24
C GLU A 86 -38.96 31.53 2.47
N VAL A 87 -38.10 30.53 2.70
CA VAL A 87 -38.48 29.11 2.82
C VAL A 87 -38.08 28.61 4.20
N ASP A 88 -39.03 28.04 4.93
CA ASP A 88 -38.79 27.37 6.21
C ASP A 88 -38.82 25.85 6.00
N LEU A 89 -37.64 25.25 5.93
CA LEU A 89 -37.49 23.80 5.99
C LEU A 89 -37.19 23.45 7.44
N ILE A 90 -38.20 23.02 8.21
CA ILE A 90 -38.10 22.65 9.63
C ILE A 90 -36.78 21.93 10.00
N ILE A 91 -36.22 21.14 9.08
CA ILE A 91 -34.90 20.50 9.19
C ILE A 91 -33.89 21.12 8.18
N PRO A 92 -32.73 21.63 8.64
CA PRO A 92 -31.71 22.20 7.76
C PRO A 92 -30.81 21.11 7.12
N ILE A 93 -31.34 20.37 6.14
CA ILE A 93 -30.69 19.22 5.50
C ILE A 93 -29.29 19.56 4.95
N PHE A 94 -29.15 20.67 4.23
CA PHE A 94 -27.85 21.07 3.66
C PHE A 94 -26.80 21.40 4.72
N THR A 95 -27.21 22.00 5.84
CA THR A 95 -26.32 22.29 6.98
C THR A 95 -25.87 21.00 7.66
N ILE A 96 -26.74 19.99 7.76
CA ILE A 96 -26.40 18.66 8.29
C ILE A 96 -25.38 17.96 7.38
N VAL A 97 -25.59 17.99 6.06
CA VAL A 97 -24.63 17.42 5.11
C VAL A 97 -23.28 18.13 5.20
N GLN A 98 -23.26 19.47 5.26
CA GLN A 98 -22.02 20.24 5.46
C GLN A 98 -21.33 19.86 6.77
N PHE A 99 -22.09 19.70 7.86
CA PHE A 99 -21.57 19.25 9.14
C PHE A 99 -20.89 17.89 9.03
N LEU A 100 -21.54 16.89 8.41
CA LEU A 100 -20.97 15.56 8.23
C LEU A 100 -19.66 15.61 7.42
N PHE A 101 -19.60 16.42 6.36
CA PHE A 101 -18.36 16.54 5.57
C PHE A 101 -17.22 17.18 6.35
N PHE A 102 -17.42 18.34 6.97
CA PHE A 102 -16.32 19.06 7.63
C PHE A 102 -15.92 18.44 8.97
N VAL A 103 -16.88 18.03 9.80
CA VAL A 103 -16.58 17.35 11.07
C VAL A 103 -16.10 15.94 10.82
N GLY A 104 -16.66 15.22 9.85
CA GLY A 104 -16.17 13.91 9.42
C GLY A 104 -14.73 13.99 8.92
N TRP A 105 -14.40 14.95 8.06
CA TRP A 105 -13.02 15.14 7.59
C TRP A 105 -12.06 15.51 8.73
N PHE A 106 -12.49 16.40 9.64
CA PHE A 106 -11.70 16.70 10.83
C PHE A 106 -11.46 15.44 11.68
N LYS A 107 -12.49 14.60 11.88
CA LYS A 107 -12.42 13.35 12.65
C LYS A 107 -11.46 12.34 12.04
N VAL A 108 -11.54 12.10 10.72
CA VAL A 108 -10.58 11.26 10.00
C VAL A 108 -9.13 11.72 10.26
N GLY A 109 -8.90 13.04 10.27
CA GLY A 109 -7.59 13.60 10.60
C GLY A 109 -7.16 13.32 12.05
N GLN A 110 -8.10 13.30 13.01
CA GLN A 110 -7.79 12.98 14.41
C GLN A 110 -7.45 11.50 14.59
N ASP A 111 -8.18 10.62 13.92
CA ASP A 111 -8.02 9.17 14.05
C ASP A 111 -6.66 8.73 13.44
N LEU A 112 -6.34 9.24 12.24
CA LEU A 112 -5.05 8.97 11.58
C LEU A 112 -3.81 9.50 12.33
N MET A 113 -3.99 10.41 13.30
CA MET A 113 -2.88 10.92 14.10
C MET A 113 -2.38 9.91 15.15
N ARG A 114 -3.18 8.89 15.51
CA ARG A 114 -2.82 7.90 16.54
C ARG A 114 -2.97 6.46 16.03
N PRO A 115 -2.22 6.06 14.99
CA PRO A 115 -2.42 4.79 14.30
C PRO A 115 -2.01 3.53 15.09
N PHE A 116 -1.58 3.67 16.34
CA PHE A 116 -1.11 2.59 17.23
C PHE A 116 -2.02 2.43 18.45
N GLY A 117 -3.27 2.88 18.35
CA GLY A 117 -4.27 2.72 19.39
C GLY A 117 -4.89 1.31 19.37
N MET A 118 -6.16 1.27 19.78
CA MET A 118 -6.98 0.07 19.84
C MET A 118 -8.24 0.23 18.98
N ASP A 119 -8.28 1.23 18.10
CA ASP A 119 -9.40 1.47 17.20
C ASP A 119 -9.35 0.44 16.05
N ASP A 120 -10.51 0.15 15.46
CA ASP A 120 -10.65 -0.91 14.44
C ASP A 120 -9.76 -0.67 13.19
N ASP A 121 -9.41 0.59 12.91
CA ASP A 121 -8.58 1.01 11.77
C ASP A 121 -7.08 1.15 12.11
N ASP A 122 -6.68 0.87 13.36
CA ASP A 122 -5.29 0.95 13.81
C ASP A 122 -4.44 -0.24 13.35
N PHE A 123 -3.11 -0.09 13.42
CA PHE A 123 -2.22 -1.21 13.15
C PHE A 123 -2.33 -2.30 14.21
N GLU A 124 -2.64 -3.54 13.80
CA GLU A 124 -2.58 -4.73 14.64
C GLU A 124 -1.14 -5.13 14.98
N LEU A 125 -0.49 -4.37 15.86
CA LEU A 125 0.91 -4.59 16.26
C LEU A 125 1.13 -5.96 16.91
N ASP A 126 0.14 -6.44 17.66
CA ASP A 126 0.19 -7.74 18.34
C ASP A 126 0.28 -8.89 17.32
N TYR A 127 -0.63 -8.88 16.33
CA TYR A 127 -0.60 -9.84 15.22
C TYR A 127 0.73 -9.82 14.47
N ILE A 128 1.21 -8.62 14.12
CA ILE A 128 2.48 -8.47 13.39
C ILE A 128 3.65 -9.01 14.22
N PHE A 129 3.66 -8.75 15.52
CA PHE A 129 4.69 -9.23 16.43
C PHE A 129 4.69 -10.77 16.52
N GLU A 130 3.54 -11.37 16.83
CA GLU A 130 3.41 -12.83 16.93
C GLU A 130 3.80 -13.54 15.63
N ARG A 131 3.31 -13.02 14.49
CA ARG A 131 3.66 -13.53 13.17
C ARG A 131 5.16 -13.47 12.93
N ASN A 132 5.79 -12.33 13.22
CA ASN A 132 7.22 -12.14 12.97
C ASN A 132 8.07 -13.06 13.83
N VAL A 133 7.72 -13.23 15.11
CA VAL A 133 8.42 -14.16 16.01
C VAL A 133 8.26 -15.60 15.51
N GLY A 134 7.03 -16.03 15.21
CA GLY A 134 6.74 -17.38 14.73
C GLY A 134 7.45 -17.71 13.42
N VAL A 135 7.42 -16.80 12.44
CA VAL A 135 8.09 -16.98 11.14
C VAL A 135 9.61 -16.96 11.29
N SER A 136 10.17 -16.06 12.12
CA SER A 136 11.62 -15.98 12.31
C SER A 136 12.19 -17.27 12.88
N PHE A 137 11.54 -17.83 13.91
CA PHE A 137 11.95 -19.12 14.47
C PHE A 137 11.72 -20.27 13.49
N ALA A 138 10.62 -20.27 12.73
CA ALA A 138 10.38 -21.31 11.72
C ALA A 138 11.46 -21.30 10.61
N ILE A 139 11.94 -20.13 10.19
CA ILE A 139 13.01 -20.03 9.18
C ILE A 139 14.31 -20.62 9.72
N VAL A 140 14.74 -20.20 10.91
CA VAL A 140 16.02 -20.62 11.47
C VAL A 140 16.00 -22.11 11.87
N ASP A 141 14.92 -22.57 12.49
CA ASP A 141 14.83 -23.92 13.06
C ASP A 141 14.35 -24.97 12.04
N ARG A 142 13.38 -24.65 11.17
CA ARG A 142 12.81 -25.64 10.23
C ARG A 142 13.34 -25.53 8.81
N LEU A 143 13.72 -24.35 8.33
CA LEU A 143 14.15 -24.21 6.93
C LEU A 143 15.68 -24.29 6.79
N GLN A 144 16.43 -23.74 7.75
CA GLN A 144 17.89 -23.76 7.68
C GLN A 144 18.52 -25.03 8.27
N MET A 145 17.89 -25.67 9.27
CA MET A 145 18.43 -26.89 9.91
C MET A 145 17.98 -28.20 9.25
N ASN A 146 16.92 -28.19 8.43
CA ASN A 146 16.45 -29.40 7.74
C ASN A 146 17.06 -29.52 6.34
N ASP A 147 17.14 -30.76 5.85
CA ASP A 147 17.58 -31.04 4.49
C ASP A 147 16.61 -30.46 3.45
N TYR A 148 17.19 -29.89 2.39
CA TYR A 148 16.43 -29.36 1.26
C TYR A 148 15.71 -30.49 0.51
N GLU A 149 14.56 -30.18 -0.07
CA GLU A 149 13.92 -31.12 -0.99
C GLU A 149 14.87 -31.40 -2.17
N PRO A 150 15.03 -32.68 -2.57
CA PRO A 150 15.96 -33.05 -3.62
C PRO A 150 15.60 -32.32 -4.92
N LEU A 151 16.61 -31.82 -5.62
CA LEU A 151 16.44 -31.10 -6.88
C LEU A 151 15.73 -31.99 -7.90
N GLN A 152 14.53 -31.57 -8.32
CA GLN A 152 13.73 -32.24 -9.34
C GLN A 152 13.61 -31.33 -10.56
N LYS A 153 13.63 -31.94 -11.74
CA LYS A 153 13.31 -31.25 -12.99
C LYS A 153 11.85 -30.81 -12.92
N ASP A 154 11.62 -29.51 -13.11
CA ASP A 154 10.26 -28.99 -13.10
C ASP A 154 9.48 -29.45 -14.35
N LYS A 155 8.17 -29.17 -14.38
CA LYS A 155 7.28 -29.55 -15.49
C LYS A 155 7.60 -28.82 -16.80
N PHE A 156 8.41 -27.77 -16.76
CA PHE A 156 8.81 -26.96 -17.91
C PHE A 156 10.22 -27.34 -18.41
N TRP A 157 10.92 -28.23 -17.71
CA TRP A 157 12.24 -28.75 -18.06
C TRP A 157 12.17 -29.75 -19.24
N VAL A 158 11.73 -29.28 -20.41
CA VAL A 158 11.63 -30.04 -21.65
C VAL A 158 12.86 -29.78 -22.51
N SER A 159 13.42 -30.81 -23.14
CA SER A 159 14.63 -30.73 -23.98
C SER A 159 14.37 -30.33 -25.43
N ASP A 160 13.09 -30.23 -25.82
CA ASP A 160 12.66 -29.95 -27.19
C ASP A 160 11.91 -28.60 -27.21
N ASP A 161 12.51 -27.59 -27.86
CA ASP A 161 12.01 -26.22 -27.99
C ASP A 161 10.68 -26.13 -28.75
N SER A 162 10.18 -27.26 -29.27
CA SER A 162 8.97 -27.36 -30.08
C SER A 162 7.66 -27.32 -29.27
N ILE A 163 7.70 -27.57 -27.95
CA ILE A 163 6.51 -27.59 -27.09
C ILE A 163 6.57 -26.41 -26.11
N MET A 164 5.96 -25.28 -26.49
CA MET A 164 5.78 -24.14 -25.57
C MET A 164 4.67 -24.45 -24.55
N ILE A 165 5.05 -25.00 -23.40
CA ILE A 165 4.10 -25.25 -22.29
C ILE A 165 3.86 -23.92 -21.55
N SER A 166 2.67 -23.35 -21.69
CA SER A 166 2.23 -22.22 -20.86
C SER A 166 1.60 -22.71 -19.55
N MET A 167 1.75 -21.96 -18.45
CA MET A 167 1.00 -22.23 -17.23
C MET A 167 -0.52 -22.31 -17.54
N PRO A 168 -1.20 -23.41 -17.17
CA PRO A 168 -2.61 -23.57 -17.46
C PRO A 168 -3.40 -22.50 -16.72
N ARG A 169 -4.38 -21.90 -17.41
CA ARG A 169 -5.27 -20.89 -16.83
C ARG A 169 -6.61 -21.51 -16.51
N THR A 170 -7.22 -21.04 -15.42
CA THR A 170 -8.63 -21.30 -15.14
C THR A 170 -9.51 -20.56 -16.17
N GLY A 171 -10.75 -21.02 -16.38
CA GLY A 171 -11.62 -20.48 -17.44
C GLY A 171 -11.85 -18.97 -17.36
N LEU A 172 -12.00 -18.43 -16.15
CA LEU A 172 -12.12 -16.98 -15.89
C LEU A 172 -10.81 -16.23 -16.14
N ALA A 173 -9.67 -16.79 -15.71
CA ALA A 173 -8.36 -16.17 -15.92
C ALA A 173 -7.97 -16.10 -17.40
N ASN A 174 -8.54 -16.97 -18.25
CA ASN A 174 -8.29 -16.93 -19.69
C ASN A 174 -8.91 -15.71 -20.38
N GLN A 175 -10.03 -15.22 -19.86
CA GLN A 175 -10.69 -14.00 -20.38
C GLN A 175 -9.86 -12.74 -20.10
N ASN A 176 -9.11 -12.75 -18.99
CA ASN A 176 -8.17 -11.69 -18.62
C ASN A 176 -6.78 -11.88 -19.22
N LYS A 177 -6.67 -12.46 -20.43
CA LYS A 177 -5.37 -12.56 -21.13
C LYS A 177 -4.85 -11.15 -21.38
N HIS A 178 -3.91 -10.72 -20.54
CA HIS A 178 -3.12 -9.53 -20.82
C HIS A 178 -2.51 -9.69 -22.21
N ARG A 179 -2.88 -8.77 -23.12
CA ARG A 179 -2.19 -8.64 -24.41
C ARG A 179 -0.74 -8.30 -24.08
N LYS A 180 0.21 -8.97 -24.74
CA LYS A 180 1.62 -8.57 -24.64
C LYS A 180 1.67 -7.07 -24.99
N PRO A 181 2.35 -6.23 -24.21
CA PRO A 181 2.45 -4.81 -24.53
C PRO A 181 3.01 -4.68 -25.94
N MET A 182 2.27 -4.00 -26.81
CA MET A 182 2.69 -3.80 -28.19
C MET A 182 3.98 -2.98 -28.15
N ARG A 183 5.11 -3.60 -28.49
CA ARG A 183 6.39 -2.90 -28.51
C ARG A 183 6.35 -1.91 -29.67
N HIS A 184 6.26 -0.62 -29.36
CA HIS A 184 6.23 0.48 -30.34
C HIS A 184 7.55 0.67 -31.13
N ILE A 185 8.55 -0.19 -30.95
CA ILE A 185 9.86 -0.08 -31.61
C ILE A 185 9.89 -1.01 -32.84
N PRO A 186 10.03 -0.48 -34.08
CA PRO A 186 10.00 -1.28 -35.31
C PRO A 186 11.26 -2.15 -35.58
N SER A 187 12.17 -2.29 -34.62
CA SER A 187 13.50 -2.87 -34.88
C SER A 187 13.57 -4.40 -34.87
N TYR A 188 12.48 -5.09 -34.53
CA TYR A 188 12.44 -6.54 -34.62
C TYR A 188 12.14 -6.97 -36.07
N LYS A 189 13.18 -7.36 -36.80
CA LYS A 189 13.03 -8.17 -38.02
C LYS A 189 12.89 -9.63 -37.58
N PRO A 190 11.72 -10.28 -37.78
CA PRO A 190 11.59 -11.70 -37.49
C PRO A 190 12.56 -12.50 -38.36
N ILE A 191 13.42 -13.28 -37.72
CA ILE A 191 14.30 -14.24 -38.41
C ILE A 191 13.55 -15.57 -38.44
N GLY A 192 12.66 -15.70 -39.42
CA GLY A 192 11.98 -16.95 -39.78
C GLY A 192 10.48 -17.02 -39.46
N ASN A 193 9.81 -17.99 -40.09
CA ASN A 193 8.35 -18.17 -40.08
C ASN A 193 7.71 -18.47 -38.72
N ARG A 194 8.49 -18.61 -37.63
CA ARG A 194 7.96 -18.95 -36.30
C ARG A 194 7.46 -17.73 -35.51
N ASP A 195 7.80 -16.52 -35.94
CA ASP A 195 7.38 -15.29 -35.27
C ASP A 195 6.08 -14.69 -35.83
N ALA A 196 5.51 -15.31 -36.89
CA ALA A 196 4.33 -14.81 -37.61
C ALA A 196 3.01 -15.47 -37.18
N GLU A 197 3.04 -16.56 -36.42
CA GLU A 197 1.85 -17.30 -36.00
C GLU A 197 1.22 -16.70 -34.73
N GLU A 198 0.70 -15.48 -34.80
CA GLU A 198 -0.40 -15.06 -33.89
C GLU A 198 -1.20 -13.85 -34.43
N VAL A 199 -1.24 -13.65 -35.76
CA VAL A 199 -2.05 -12.60 -36.41
C VAL A 199 -2.98 -13.22 -37.45
N TYR A 200 -3.90 -14.10 -37.08
CA TYR A 200 -5.03 -14.43 -37.94
C TYR A 200 -6.27 -14.78 -37.12
N TYR A 201 -7.45 -14.44 -37.69
CA TYR A 201 -8.82 -14.46 -37.15
C TYR A 201 -9.18 -13.19 -36.34
N HIS A 202 -10.14 -12.35 -36.69
CA HIS A 202 -11.22 -12.40 -37.68
C HIS A 202 -11.88 -10.99 -37.74
N GLY A 203 -12.37 -10.58 -38.91
CA GLY A 203 -13.55 -9.71 -39.03
C GLY A 203 -13.31 -8.21 -39.10
N GLU A 204 -13.60 -7.67 -40.29
CA GLU A 204 -13.90 -6.27 -40.54
C GLU A 204 -14.86 -5.71 -39.49
N ASP A 205 -14.57 -4.52 -38.94
CA ASP A 205 -15.56 -3.44 -38.78
C ASP A 205 -14.91 -2.17 -38.23
N ASN A 206 -15.02 -1.11 -39.04
CA ASN A 206 -14.98 0.31 -38.72
C ASN A 206 -13.76 0.88 -37.96
N LEU A 207 -12.82 1.32 -38.79
CA LEU A 207 -11.92 2.43 -38.56
C LEU A 207 -12.69 3.67 -38.06
N ILE A 208 -12.61 3.97 -36.76
CA ILE A 208 -12.82 5.32 -36.25
C ILE A 208 -11.51 5.77 -35.61
N ILE A 209 -10.79 6.59 -36.39
CA ILE A 209 -9.64 7.36 -35.94
C ILE A 209 -10.19 8.44 -35.01
N PHE A 210 -9.88 8.38 -33.72
CA PHE A 210 -9.85 9.56 -32.88
C PHE A 210 -8.38 9.93 -32.66
N ASP A 211 -7.92 10.87 -33.48
CA ASP A 211 -6.74 11.66 -33.20
C ASP A 211 -6.95 12.38 -31.87
N CYS A 212 -6.12 12.07 -30.89
CA CYS A 212 -5.88 12.97 -29.76
C CYS A 212 -4.40 13.33 -29.80
N TYR A 213 -4.09 14.29 -30.67
CA TYR A 213 -2.93 15.15 -30.55
C TYR A 213 -3.20 16.04 -29.33
N ILE A 214 -2.40 15.90 -28.27
CA ILE A 214 -2.25 16.96 -27.28
C ILE A 214 -0.81 17.42 -27.38
N ASP A 215 -0.67 18.56 -28.06
CA ASP A 215 0.44 19.50 -27.94
C ASP A 215 0.66 19.91 -26.48
N GLN A 216 1.94 20.16 -26.16
CA GLN A 216 2.50 20.99 -25.09
C GLN A 216 1.66 21.36 -23.86
#